data_AF-A0AAD5SEW2-F1
#
_entry.id   AF-A0AAD5SEW2-F1
#
_cell.length_a   1.000
_cell.length_b   1.000
_cell.length_c   1.000
_cell.angle_alpha   90.00
_cell.angle_beta   90.00
_cell.angle_gamma   90.00
#
_symmetry.space_group_name_H-M   'P 1'
#
loop_
_entity.id
_entity.type
_entity.pdbx_description
1 polymer ?
#
loop_
_entity_poly.entity_id
_entity_poly.type
_entity_poly.pdbx_seq_one_letter_code
_entity_poly.pdbx_strand_id
1 'polypeptide(L)'
;MPSVNVCNKKDIEGKRRALVTLRFDPEEGSIEAKEVEAVLVGSERDELYRCVEAVCPHSGGPLHLGDIEDTASGDPAIICPWHAYRFSLNNGESSSCESLWKAKVFPVEAVGDDLSLHLEDGVKVKSVKLFEVPPKPPKAKAPIKKTEQQKVESDPTLVDWAIRILQTSDPTEKVRLTLKVAELWRGGEIAEVGYGTPPDQPFREETLEFVAPGKARRLGKGGSLESRIAILHSLANIEQWAIDLAWDIIARFAPSPSSTSPPLPRDFYTDFIKVAADEAKHYTFLVDRLGELGSGFGKLPVHGGLWDSAWDTKDCLKSRLGIVHMVHEARGLDVNPQTIKKFAKAGDKESVEKLGIIHSDEITHVATGQKWFTYMCALEKLDRYDTFHQIVRELFRGPLKPPFNDEDRLRAGLDANFYRPLAEKVAA
;
A
#
# COMPACT_ATOMS: atom_id res chain seq x y z
N MET A 1 3.83 23.65 -31.62
CA MET A 1 2.83 22.61 -31.32
C MET A 1 1.47 23.27 -31.28
N PRO A 2 0.45 22.76 -32.00
CA PRO A 2 -0.90 23.29 -31.89
C PRO A 2 -1.39 23.14 -30.46
N SER A 3 -1.89 24.23 -29.87
CA SER A 3 -2.57 24.20 -28.58
C SER A 3 -4.07 23.96 -28.82
N VAL A 4 -4.65 23.04 -28.06
CA VAL A 4 -6.08 22.70 -28.16
C VAL A 4 -6.77 23.09 -26.87
N ASN A 5 -7.76 23.97 -26.95
CA ASN A 5 -8.59 24.37 -25.82
C ASN A 5 -9.33 23.15 -25.26
N VAL A 6 -9.27 22.98 -23.93
CA VAL A 6 -9.87 21.86 -23.21
C VAL A 6 -11.00 22.31 -22.30
N CYS A 7 -10.77 23.33 -21.46
CA CYS A 7 -11.77 23.86 -20.54
C CYS A 7 -11.37 25.24 -20.01
N ASN A 8 -12.21 25.85 -19.19
CA ASN A 8 -11.93 27.11 -18.54
C ASN A 8 -11.21 26.92 -17.20
N LYS A 9 -10.41 27.90 -16.77
CA LYS A 9 -9.72 27.92 -15.47
C LYS A 9 -10.65 27.63 -14.29
N LYS A 10 -11.84 28.25 -14.29
CA LYS A 10 -12.83 28.13 -13.19
C LYS A 10 -13.40 26.71 -13.02
N ASP A 11 -13.25 25.87 -14.04
CA ASP A 11 -13.73 24.48 -14.05
C ASP A 11 -12.75 23.54 -13.32
N ILE A 12 -11.52 24.00 -13.09
CA ILE A 12 -10.43 23.25 -12.46
C ILE A 12 -10.02 23.97 -11.18
N GLU A 13 -10.48 23.45 -10.04
CA GLU A 13 -10.12 24.00 -8.72
C GLU A 13 -10.29 22.92 -7.65
N GLY A 14 -9.28 22.75 -6.82
CA GLY A 14 -9.28 21.81 -5.71
C GLY A 14 -9.57 20.37 -6.16
N LYS A 15 -10.80 19.88 -5.89
CA LYS A 15 -11.23 18.53 -6.26
C LYS A 15 -11.84 18.41 -7.66
N ARG A 16 -12.09 19.54 -8.33
CA ARG A 16 -12.64 19.57 -9.70
C ARG A 16 -11.51 19.37 -10.69
N ARG A 17 -11.68 18.39 -11.59
CA ARG A 17 -10.67 17.95 -12.56
C ARG A 17 -11.33 17.75 -13.93
N ALA A 18 -10.54 17.83 -14.99
CA ALA A 18 -10.98 17.40 -16.32
C ALA A 18 -10.29 16.10 -16.71
N LEU A 19 -11.08 15.09 -17.08
CA LEU A 19 -10.61 13.90 -17.76
C LEU A 19 -10.68 14.16 -19.27
N VAL A 20 -9.52 14.19 -19.91
CA VAL A 20 -9.33 14.49 -21.33
C VAL A 20 -9.02 13.18 -22.05
N THR A 21 -9.86 12.79 -22.99
CA THR A 21 -9.60 11.63 -23.85
C THR A 21 -8.88 12.11 -25.10
N LEU A 22 -7.63 11.69 -25.26
CA LEU A 22 -6.78 11.98 -26.40
C LEU A 22 -6.82 10.80 -27.37
N ARG A 23 -7.02 11.10 -28.65
CA ARG A 23 -6.99 10.12 -29.73
C ARG A 23 -5.75 10.37 -30.59
N PHE A 24 -4.95 9.33 -30.76
CA PHE A 24 -3.78 9.33 -31.62
C PHE A 24 -4.18 8.80 -32.99
N ASP A 25 -3.77 9.51 -34.04
CA ASP A 25 -3.90 9.01 -35.41
C ASP A 25 -3.13 7.66 -35.53
N PRO A 26 -3.60 6.70 -36.35
CA PRO A 26 -3.00 5.36 -36.42
C PRO A 26 -1.55 5.41 -36.90
N GLU A 27 -0.68 4.62 -36.29
CA GLU A 27 0.68 4.40 -36.78
C GLU A 27 0.68 3.67 -38.13
N GLU A 28 1.71 3.86 -38.96
CA GLU A 28 1.85 3.19 -40.26
C GLU A 28 1.73 1.66 -40.09
N GLY A 29 0.62 1.09 -40.59
CA GLY A 29 0.32 -0.35 -40.52
C GLY A 29 -0.74 -0.76 -39.49
N SER A 30 -1.24 0.16 -38.66
CA SER A 30 -2.36 -0.08 -37.74
C SER A 30 -3.67 0.51 -38.28
N ILE A 31 -4.79 -0.20 -38.08
CA ILE A 31 -6.14 0.26 -38.43
C ILE A 31 -6.83 0.90 -37.22
N GLU A 32 -6.34 0.64 -36.00
CA GLU A 32 -6.95 1.12 -34.76
C GLU A 32 -6.24 2.36 -34.21
N ALA A 33 -7.03 3.40 -33.92
CA ALA A 33 -6.56 4.60 -33.26
C ALA A 33 -6.40 4.36 -31.76
N LYS A 34 -5.24 4.67 -31.20
CA LYS A 34 -4.98 4.55 -29.76
C LYS A 34 -5.66 5.69 -29.00
N GLU A 35 -6.34 5.36 -27.91
CA GLU A 35 -6.92 6.35 -27.00
C GLU A 35 -6.14 6.35 -25.68
N VAL A 36 -5.83 7.53 -25.18
CA VAL A 36 -5.17 7.75 -23.89
C VAL A 36 -6.02 8.75 -23.11
N GLU A 37 -6.25 8.45 -21.84
CA GLU A 37 -6.88 9.39 -20.94
C GLU A 37 -5.81 10.19 -20.20
N ALA A 38 -6.01 11.49 -20.09
CA ALA A 38 -5.19 12.41 -19.32
C ALA A 38 -6.06 13.17 -18.32
N VAL A 39 -5.52 13.51 -17.16
CA VAL A 39 -6.20 14.29 -16.14
C VAL A 39 -5.54 15.66 -16.03
N LEU A 40 -6.34 16.69 -16.21
CA LEU A 40 -5.97 18.09 -15.97
C LEU A 40 -6.34 18.45 -14.53
N VAL A 41 -5.35 18.97 -13.82
CA VAL A 41 -5.45 19.42 -12.42
C VAL A 41 -4.81 20.78 -12.28
N GLY A 42 -5.22 21.55 -11.28
CA GLY A 42 -4.66 22.87 -11.01
C GLY A 42 -5.44 23.62 -9.96
N SER A 43 -4.96 24.81 -9.66
CA SER A 43 -5.67 25.80 -8.83
C SER A 43 -5.48 27.18 -9.42
N GLU A 44 -6.56 27.94 -9.45
CA GLU A 44 -6.57 29.36 -9.82
C GLU A 44 -5.73 30.19 -8.83
N ARG A 45 -5.64 29.76 -7.56
CA ARG A 45 -4.85 30.46 -6.54
C ARG A 45 -3.35 30.40 -6.82
N ASP A 46 -2.88 29.29 -7.38
CA ASP A 46 -1.46 29.07 -7.69
C ASP A 46 -1.13 29.39 -9.16
N GLU A 47 -2.14 29.67 -9.99
CA GLU A 47 -2.03 29.86 -11.46
C GLU A 47 -1.24 28.74 -12.16
N LEU A 48 -1.24 27.53 -11.57
CA LEU A 48 -0.47 26.39 -12.03
C LEU A 48 -1.42 25.25 -12.41
N TYR A 49 -1.48 24.98 -13.71
CA TYR A 49 -2.27 23.90 -14.30
C TYR A 49 -1.34 22.85 -14.92
N ARG A 50 -1.62 21.59 -14.63
CA ARG A 50 -0.78 20.45 -15.03
C ARG A 50 -1.67 19.35 -15.56
N CYS A 51 -1.23 18.71 -16.63
CA CYS A 51 -1.95 17.60 -17.23
C CYS A 51 -1.03 16.39 -17.32
N VAL A 52 -1.47 15.27 -16.76
CA VAL A 52 -0.72 14.02 -16.74
C VAL A 52 -1.62 12.88 -17.17
N GLU A 53 -1.04 11.76 -17.58
CA GLU A 53 -1.77 10.54 -17.89
C GLU A 53 -2.73 10.16 -16.74
N ALA A 54 -3.97 9.81 -17.08
CA ALA A 54 -5.03 9.47 -16.11
C ALA A 54 -4.97 8.01 -15.66
N VAL A 55 -4.12 7.21 -16.33
CA VAL A 55 -3.90 5.79 -16.09
C VAL A 55 -2.46 5.59 -15.63
N CYS A 56 -2.29 4.88 -14.52
CA CYS A 56 -0.99 4.70 -13.88
C CYS A 56 -0.13 3.76 -14.72
N PRO A 57 1.10 4.17 -15.13
CA PRO A 57 1.97 3.36 -15.97
C PRO A 57 2.45 2.07 -15.30
N HIS A 58 2.37 1.97 -13.97
CA HIS A 58 2.74 0.76 -13.22
C HIS A 58 1.81 -0.42 -13.51
N SER A 59 0.49 -0.24 -13.39
CA SER A 59 -0.49 -1.34 -13.43
C SER A 59 -1.93 -0.84 -13.71
N GLY A 60 -2.07 0.26 -14.44
CA GLY A 60 -3.37 0.71 -14.95
C GLY A 60 -4.29 1.42 -13.95
N GLY A 61 -3.81 1.74 -12.75
CA GLY A 61 -4.63 2.41 -11.73
C GLY A 61 -5.13 3.80 -12.14
N PRO A 62 -6.32 4.24 -11.67
CA PRO A 62 -6.95 5.48 -12.12
C PRO A 62 -6.33 6.71 -11.42
N LEU A 63 -5.24 7.26 -11.98
CA LEU A 63 -4.57 8.46 -11.45
C LEU A 63 -5.52 9.64 -11.31
N HIS A 64 -6.51 9.77 -12.19
CA HIS A 64 -7.49 10.85 -12.12
C HIS A 64 -8.32 10.87 -10.82
N LEU A 65 -8.37 9.78 -10.04
CA LEU A 65 -8.99 9.70 -8.71
C LEU A 65 -7.99 9.84 -7.55
N GLY A 66 -6.69 9.95 -7.87
CA GLY A 66 -5.60 10.04 -6.89
C GLY A 66 -5.62 11.34 -6.08
N ASP A 67 -5.09 11.30 -4.86
CA ASP A 67 -4.84 12.54 -4.11
C ASP A 67 -3.63 13.27 -4.73
N ILE A 68 -3.54 14.59 -4.51
CA ILE A 68 -2.36 15.38 -4.88
C ILE A 68 -1.68 15.79 -3.59
N GLU A 69 -0.40 15.45 -3.47
CA GLU A 69 0.44 15.80 -2.32
C GLU A 69 1.80 16.30 -2.83
N ASP A 70 2.45 17.16 -2.06
CA ASP A 70 3.82 17.56 -2.35
C ASP A 70 4.78 16.40 -2.01
N THR A 71 5.70 16.10 -2.92
CA THR A 71 6.78 15.14 -2.67
C THR A 71 7.77 15.70 -1.64
N ALA A 72 8.69 14.85 -1.17
CA ALA A 72 9.80 15.30 -0.32
C ALA A 72 10.71 16.38 -0.98
N SER A 73 10.69 16.50 -2.31
CA SER A 73 11.39 17.57 -3.05
C SER A 73 10.60 18.87 -3.15
N GLY A 74 9.33 18.89 -2.69
CA GLY A 74 8.41 20.02 -2.82
C GLY A 74 7.69 20.09 -4.16
N ASP A 75 7.81 19.07 -5.01
CA ASP A 75 7.07 19.01 -6.28
C ASP A 75 5.69 18.39 -6.07
N PRO A 76 4.61 18.95 -6.64
CA PRO A 76 3.29 18.36 -6.49
C PRO A 76 3.21 17.07 -7.31
N ALA A 77 2.73 16.00 -6.69
CA ALA A 77 2.59 14.69 -7.31
C ALA A 77 1.17 14.15 -7.17
N ILE A 78 0.70 13.45 -8.21
CA ILE A 78 -0.54 12.68 -8.15
C ILE A 78 -0.25 11.27 -7.66
N ILE A 79 -1.02 10.83 -6.66
CA ILE A 79 -0.81 9.54 -6.00
C ILE A 79 -1.76 8.51 -6.61
N CYS A 80 -1.21 7.44 -7.18
CA CYS A 80 -2.00 6.31 -7.65
C CYS A 80 -2.87 5.75 -6.51
N PRO A 81 -4.20 5.72 -6.64
CA PRO A 81 -5.08 5.27 -5.56
C PRO A 81 -4.94 3.78 -5.24
N TRP A 82 -4.42 2.98 -6.19
CA TRP A 82 -4.22 1.55 -5.99
C TRP A 82 -2.91 1.22 -5.29
N HIS A 83 -1.82 1.92 -5.67
CA HIS A 83 -0.46 1.46 -5.36
C HIS A 83 0.41 2.52 -4.69
N ALA A 84 -0.13 3.72 -4.48
CA ALA A 84 0.59 4.85 -3.89
C ALA A 84 1.89 5.24 -4.61
N TYR A 85 2.07 4.86 -5.88
CA TYR A 85 3.08 5.48 -6.74
C TYR A 85 2.74 6.96 -6.91
N ARG A 86 3.70 7.82 -6.58
CA ARG A 86 3.55 9.28 -6.67
C ARG A 86 4.23 9.73 -7.95
N PHE A 87 3.46 10.25 -8.89
CA PHE A 87 3.97 10.76 -10.16
C PHE A 87 3.98 12.28 -10.10
N SER A 88 5.17 12.87 -10.26
CA SER A 88 5.32 14.32 -10.31
C SER A 88 4.44 14.90 -11.41
N LEU A 89 3.65 15.90 -11.08
CA LEU A 89 2.82 16.59 -12.05
C LEU A 89 3.66 17.48 -13.00
N ASN A 90 4.92 17.77 -12.64
CA ASN A 90 5.82 18.59 -13.45
C ASN A 90 6.48 17.79 -14.57
N ASN A 91 6.96 16.58 -14.28
CA ASN A 91 7.76 15.80 -15.21
C ASN A 91 7.30 14.34 -15.38
N GLY A 92 6.31 13.89 -14.59
CA GLY A 92 5.73 12.55 -14.66
C GLY A 92 6.56 11.47 -13.97
N GLU A 93 7.70 11.81 -13.39
CA GLU A 93 8.60 10.84 -12.77
C GLU A 93 8.04 10.34 -11.45
N SER A 94 8.23 9.04 -11.20
CA SER A 94 7.81 8.42 -9.95
C SER A 94 8.87 8.62 -8.87
N SER A 95 8.54 9.36 -7.79
CA SER A 95 9.45 9.57 -6.65
C SER A 95 9.86 8.27 -5.96
N SER A 96 9.01 7.25 -6.06
CA SER A 96 9.24 5.96 -5.41
C SER A 96 9.95 4.94 -6.31
N CYS A 97 10.25 5.30 -7.56
CA CYS A 97 10.94 4.42 -8.50
C CYS A 97 11.44 5.24 -9.70
N GLU A 98 12.49 6.03 -9.46
CA GLU A 98 13.14 6.80 -10.52
C GLU A 98 13.49 5.86 -11.68
N SER A 99 13.17 6.28 -12.92
CA SER A 99 13.48 5.62 -14.20
C SER A 99 12.68 4.37 -14.63
N LEU A 100 11.89 3.69 -13.79
CA LEU A 100 11.07 2.54 -14.26
C LEU A 100 9.69 2.95 -14.79
N TRP A 101 9.02 3.89 -14.11
CA TRP A 101 7.67 4.30 -14.47
C TRP A 101 7.60 5.82 -14.57
N LYS A 102 7.16 6.31 -15.73
CA LYS A 102 7.00 7.74 -16.02
C LYS A 102 5.64 7.96 -16.63
N ALA A 103 4.78 8.70 -15.95
CA ALA A 103 3.49 9.11 -16.51
C ALA A 103 3.73 10.16 -17.60
N LYS A 104 3.04 10.06 -18.74
CA LYS A 104 3.17 11.11 -19.77
C LYS A 104 2.60 12.43 -19.24
N VAL A 105 3.37 13.50 -19.35
CA VAL A 105 2.92 14.88 -19.03
C VAL A 105 2.57 15.58 -20.34
N PHE A 106 1.45 16.29 -20.33
CA PHE A 106 0.96 17.08 -21.44
C PHE A 106 1.09 18.56 -21.04
N PRO A 107 1.94 19.36 -21.72
CA PRO A 107 2.14 20.75 -21.35
C PRO A 107 0.84 21.54 -21.46
N VAL A 108 0.55 22.33 -20.43
CA VAL A 108 -0.67 23.16 -20.34
C VAL A 108 -0.30 24.62 -20.53
N GLU A 109 -1.06 25.32 -21.36
CA GLU A 109 -0.97 26.76 -21.56
C GLU A 109 -2.27 27.42 -21.14
N ALA A 110 -2.18 28.42 -20.27
CA ALA A 110 -3.30 29.28 -19.92
C ALA A 110 -3.31 30.50 -20.85
N VAL A 111 -4.35 30.61 -21.69
CA VAL A 111 -4.55 31.74 -22.61
C VAL A 111 -5.82 32.48 -22.19
N GLY A 112 -5.67 33.58 -21.46
CA GLY A 112 -6.81 34.25 -20.82
C GLY A 112 -7.44 33.36 -19.75
N ASP A 113 -8.76 33.11 -19.88
CA ASP A 113 -9.49 32.21 -18.97
C ASP A 113 -9.50 30.75 -19.43
N ASP A 114 -8.90 30.46 -20.58
CA ASP A 114 -8.95 29.14 -21.22
C ASP A 114 -7.66 28.35 -20.97
N LEU A 115 -7.82 27.05 -20.73
CA LEU A 115 -6.73 26.09 -20.59
C LEU A 115 -6.62 25.27 -21.86
N SER A 116 -5.43 25.29 -22.47
CA SER A 116 -5.12 24.55 -23.69
C SER A 116 -3.98 23.57 -23.45
N LEU A 117 -4.03 22.41 -24.13
CA LEU A 117 -2.94 21.43 -24.11
C LEU A 117 -2.08 21.57 -25.36
N HIS A 118 -0.76 21.54 -25.19
CA HIS A 118 0.15 21.35 -26.30
C HIS A 118 0.22 19.85 -26.63
N LEU A 119 -0.27 19.52 -27.83
CA LEU A 119 -0.30 18.15 -28.32
C LEU A 119 0.70 17.97 -29.47
N GLU A 120 1.22 16.75 -29.58
CA GLU A 120 2.05 16.32 -30.71
C GLU A 120 1.19 16.26 -32.00
N ASP A 121 1.82 16.38 -33.16
CA ASP A 121 1.11 16.28 -34.44
C ASP A 121 0.47 14.88 -34.58
N GLY A 122 -0.81 14.86 -35.00
CA GLY A 122 -1.60 13.63 -35.08
C GLY A 122 -2.36 13.25 -33.80
N VAL A 123 -2.28 14.06 -32.73
CA VAL A 123 -3.07 13.86 -31.50
C VAL A 123 -4.24 14.85 -31.44
N LYS A 124 -5.45 14.34 -31.19
CA LYS A 124 -6.68 15.16 -31.12
C LYS A 124 -7.40 14.92 -29.80
N VAL A 125 -8.00 15.97 -29.25
CA VAL A 125 -8.93 15.84 -28.11
C VAL A 125 -10.24 15.25 -28.63
N LYS A 126 -10.61 14.06 -28.15
CA LYS A 126 -11.87 13.38 -28.47
C LYS A 126 -13.01 13.86 -27.56
N SER A 127 -12.73 13.98 -26.27
CA SER A 127 -13.72 14.42 -25.28
C SER A 127 -13.05 15.00 -24.05
N VAL A 128 -13.77 15.90 -23.38
CA VAL A 128 -13.40 16.46 -22.08
C VAL A 128 -14.56 16.23 -21.13
N LYS A 129 -14.30 15.55 -20.00
CA LYS A 129 -15.29 15.30 -18.97
C LYS A 129 -14.85 15.95 -17.67
N LEU A 130 -15.59 16.98 -17.27
CA LEU A 130 -15.43 17.59 -15.95
C LEU A 130 -16.04 16.68 -14.89
N PHE A 131 -15.33 16.50 -13.78
CA PHE A 131 -15.83 15.74 -12.64
C PHE A 131 -15.21 16.27 -11.35
N GLU A 132 -15.85 15.92 -10.23
CA GLU A 132 -15.31 16.14 -8.90
C GLU A 132 -14.85 14.80 -8.32
N VAL A 133 -13.65 14.78 -7.74
CA VAL A 133 -13.14 13.56 -7.09
C VAL A 133 -14.07 13.19 -5.94
N PRO A 134 -14.61 11.95 -5.90
CA PRO A 134 -15.50 11.52 -4.84
C PRO A 134 -14.88 11.77 -3.46
N PRO A 135 -15.63 12.32 -2.49
CA PRO A 135 -15.11 12.48 -1.14
C PRO A 135 -14.77 11.11 -0.57
N LYS A 136 -13.51 10.92 -0.17
CA LYS A 136 -13.13 9.80 0.69
C LYS A 136 -13.94 9.87 1.99
N PRO A 137 -14.30 8.74 2.61
CA PRO A 137 -14.97 8.74 3.91
C PRO A 137 -14.19 9.63 4.90
N PRO A 138 -14.88 10.41 5.75
CA PRO A 138 -14.27 11.48 6.50
C PRO A 138 -13.14 10.93 7.38
N LYS A 139 -11.91 11.32 7.03
CA LYS A 139 -10.76 11.20 7.93
C LYS A 139 -10.89 12.30 8.97
N ALA A 140 -10.75 11.93 10.25
CA ALA A 140 -10.76 12.89 11.36
C ALA A 140 -9.75 14.01 11.07
N LYS A 141 -10.21 15.26 11.07
CA LYS A 141 -9.32 16.42 10.99
C LYS A 141 -8.76 16.67 12.39
N ALA A 142 -7.46 16.45 12.56
CA ALA A 142 -6.76 16.88 13.76
C ALA A 142 -6.70 18.42 13.80
N PRO A 143 -6.96 19.07 14.94
CA PRO A 143 -6.71 20.49 15.10
C PRO A 143 -5.20 20.76 15.16
N ILE A 144 -4.70 21.60 14.25
CA ILE A 144 -3.33 22.13 14.32
C ILE A 144 -3.24 23.02 15.56
N LYS A 145 -2.56 22.53 16.60
CA LYS A 145 -2.11 23.37 17.73
C LYS A 145 -0.60 23.55 17.64
N LYS A 146 -0.17 24.75 17.27
CA LYS A 146 1.17 25.24 17.59
C LYS A 146 1.26 25.29 19.12
N THR A 147 2.07 24.42 19.71
CA THR A 147 2.31 24.44 21.15
C THR A 147 3.75 24.88 21.38
N GLU A 148 3.89 25.90 22.22
CA GLU A 148 5.15 26.48 22.64
C GLU A 148 6.01 25.46 23.40
N GLN A 149 7.31 25.53 23.13
CA GLN A 149 8.37 24.67 23.62
C GLN A 149 8.50 24.71 25.13
N GLN A 150 8.52 23.55 25.80
CA GLN A 150 9.19 23.38 27.09
C GLN A 150 9.81 21.97 27.26
N LYS A 151 11.13 22.00 27.53
CA LYS A 151 12.08 20.97 28.01
C LYS A 151 12.54 19.87 27.04
N VAL A 152 13.87 19.89 26.83
CA VAL A 152 14.71 19.05 25.98
C VAL A 152 14.74 17.59 26.46
N GLU A 153 13.75 16.80 26.06
CA GLU A 153 13.98 15.48 25.48
C GLU A 153 13.84 15.69 23.97
N SER A 154 14.76 15.18 23.16
CA SER A 154 14.60 15.24 21.69
C SER A 154 13.30 14.54 21.33
N ASP A 155 12.46 15.17 20.47
CA ASP A 155 11.23 14.56 20.01
C ASP A 155 11.52 13.17 19.42
N PRO A 156 10.73 12.11 19.76
CA PRO A 156 11.03 10.75 19.32
C PRO A 156 11.01 10.62 17.80
N THR A 157 12.02 9.96 17.24
CA THR A 157 12.09 9.65 15.81
C THR A 157 11.09 8.56 15.43
N LEU A 158 10.89 8.33 14.13
CA LEU A 158 10.03 7.24 13.67
C LEU A 158 10.50 5.87 14.18
N VAL A 159 11.81 5.62 14.20
CA VAL A 159 12.39 4.36 14.69
C VAL A 159 12.19 4.21 16.20
N ASP A 160 12.30 5.29 16.99
CA ASP A 160 11.99 5.24 18.43
C ASP A 160 10.54 4.80 18.67
N TRP A 161 9.60 5.34 17.88
CA TRP A 161 8.20 4.93 17.91
C TRP A 161 8.02 3.47 17.49
N ALA A 162 8.64 3.04 16.39
CA ALA A 162 8.55 1.67 15.91
C ALA A 162 9.06 0.66 16.96
N ILE A 163 10.22 0.93 17.59
CA ILE A 163 10.77 0.09 18.67
C ILE A 163 9.82 0.05 19.86
N ARG A 164 9.28 1.20 20.27
CA ARG A 164 8.30 1.27 21.37
C ARG A 164 7.05 0.42 21.07
N ILE A 165 6.54 0.46 19.84
CA ILE A 165 5.38 -0.33 19.43
C ILE A 165 5.71 -1.83 19.44
N LEU A 166 6.87 -2.23 18.91
CA LEU A 166 7.33 -3.62 18.94
C LEU A 166 7.54 -4.14 20.37
N GLN A 167 7.91 -3.27 21.31
CA GLN A 167 8.05 -3.58 22.74
C GLN A 167 6.73 -3.50 23.52
N THR A 168 5.62 -3.08 22.89
CA THR A 168 4.31 -3.03 23.54
C THR A 168 3.67 -4.43 23.50
N SER A 169 3.46 -5.04 24.66
CA SER A 169 2.85 -6.37 24.79
C SER A 169 1.33 -6.35 24.63
N ASP A 170 0.66 -5.33 25.17
CA ASP A 170 -0.81 -5.18 25.09
C ASP A 170 -1.25 -4.87 23.64
N PRO A 171 -2.10 -5.71 23.04
CA PRO A 171 -2.49 -5.56 21.65
C PRO A 171 -3.34 -4.31 21.36
N THR A 172 -4.10 -3.84 22.35
CA THR A 172 -4.95 -2.64 22.22
C THR A 172 -4.11 -1.37 22.28
N GLU A 173 -3.13 -1.32 23.19
CA GLU A 173 -2.18 -0.23 23.29
C GLU A 173 -1.29 -0.18 22.04
N LYS A 174 -0.90 -1.34 21.50
CA LYS A 174 -0.17 -1.43 20.23
C LYS A 174 -0.94 -0.79 19.07
N VAL A 175 -2.23 -1.08 18.95
CA VAL A 175 -3.13 -0.42 17.99
C VAL A 175 -3.19 1.09 18.23
N ARG A 176 -3.42 1.51 19.48
CA ARG A 176 -3.52 2.93 19.83
C ARG A 176 -2.25 3.72 19.47
N LEU A 177 -1.08 3.15 19.76
CA LEU A 177 0.21 3.73 19.42
C LEU A 177 0.43 3.77 17.90
N THR A 178 0.11 2.68 17.20
CA THR A 178 0.21 2.61 15.72
C THR A 178 -0.59 3.72 15.05
N LEU A 179 -1.86 3.87 15.43
CA LEU A 179 -2.74 4.91 14.87
C LEU A 179 -2.27 6.33 15.24
N LYS A 180 -1.78 6.53 16.47
CA LYS A 180 -1.19 7.80 16.89
C LYS A 180 0.03 8.18 16.03
N VAL A 181 0.94 7.24 15.79
CA VAL A 181 2.15 7.51 14.99
C VAL A 181 1.79 7.75 13.54
N ALA A 182 0.80 7.04 12.99
CA ALA A 182 0.29 7.31 11.64
C ALA A 182 -0.31 8.72 11.50
N GLU A 183 -0.96 9.25 12.54
CA GLU A 183 -1.44 10.63 12.59
C GLU A 183 -0.29 11.63 12.67
N LEU A 184 0.65 11.44 13.60
CA LEU A 184 1.82 12.32 13.78
C LEU A 184 2.76 12.35 12.58
N TRP A 185 2.92 11.22 11.89
CA TRP A 185 3.72 11.17 10.66
C TRP A 185 3.05 11.98 9.54
N ARG A 186 1.73 11.88 9.43
CA ARG A 186 0.94 12.60 8.42
C ARG A 186 0.85 14.10 8.71
N GLY A 187 0.77 14.50 9.98
CA GLY A 187 0.80 15.91 10.38
C GLY A 187 2.19 16.55 10.31
N GLY A 188 3.23 15.75 10.08
CA GLY A 188 4.61 16.20 9.98
C GLY A 188 5.27 16.47 11.33
N GLU A 189 4.64 16.09 12.44
CA GLU A 189 5.23 16.20 13.78
C GLU A 189 6.43 15.25 13.96
N ILE A 190 6.46 14.13 13.23
CA ILE A 190 7.64 13.26 13.15
C ILE A 190 8.46 13.65 11.91
N ALA A 191 9.46 14.48 12.14
CA ALA A 191 10.35 14.99 11.09
C ALA A 191 11.38 13.93 10.65
N GLU A 192 12.02 13.26 11.61
CA GLU A 192 13.16 12.37 11.37
C GLU A 192 12.77 10.88 11.43
N VAL A 193 13.39 10.08 10.55
CA VAL A 193 13.26 8.62 10.59
C VAL A 193 14.02 8.06 11.80
N GLY A 194 15.24 8.53 12.05
CA GLY A 194 16.10 8.01 13.12
C GLY A 194 16.74 6.66 12.79
N TYR A 195 17.34 6.04 13.80
CA TYR A 195 18.00 4.74 13.73
C TYR A 195 17.90 4.04 15.08
N GLY A 196 18.03 2.71 15.10
CA GLY A 196 17.91 1.93 16.32
C GLY A 196 17.93 0.42 16.05
N THR A 197 17.91 -0.37 17.12
CA THR A 197 17.85 -1.83 17.02
C THR A 197 16.50 -2.32 17.54
N PRO A 198 15.59 -2.80 16.66
CA PRO A 198 14.33 -3.39 17.12
C PRO A 198 14.59 -4.68 17.91
N PRO A 199 13.65 -5.10 18.78
CA PRO A 199 13.78 -6.38 19.46
C PRO A 199 13.80 -7.52 18.43
N ASP A 200 14.43 -8.65 18.81
CA ASP A 200 14.48 -9.85 17.96
C ASP A 200 13.08 -10.42 17.68
N GLN A 201 12.17 -10.25 18.64
CA GLN A 201 10.77 -10.59 18.53
C GLN A 201 9.91 -9.51 19.21
N PRO A 202 8.74 -9.15 18.66
CA PRO A 202 7.86 -8.18 19.27
C PRO A 202 7.25 -8.78 20.54
N PHE A 203 6.99 -7.92 21.51
CA PHE A 203 6.47 -8.34 22.79
C PHE A 203 5.01 -8.77 22.66
N ARG A 204 4.62 -9.65 23.58
CA ARG A 204 3.31 -10.30 23.66
C ARG A 204 2.92 -10.36 25.13
N GLU A 205 1.62 -10.34 25.42
CA GLU A 205 1.15 -10.56 26.79
C GLU A 205 1.51 -11.98 27.26
N GLU A 206 1.98 -12.09 28.51
CA GLU A 206 2.34 -13.38 29.12
C GLU A 206 1.14 -14.34 29.25
N THR A 207 -0.08 -13.80 29.19
CA THR A 207 -1.33 -14.55 29.26
C THR A 207 -1.69 -15.28 27.97
N LEU A 208 -1.03 -14.99 26.84
CA LEU A 208 -1.31 -15.63 25.56
C LEU A 208 -0.72 -17.04 25.49
N GLU A 209 -1.56 -18.03 25.19
CA GLU A 209 -1.11 -19.40 24.93
C GLU A 209 -0.57 -19.53 23.51
N PHE A 210 0.71 -19.91 23.37
CA PHE A 210 1.34 -20.15 22.07
C PHE A 210 1.34 -21.62 21.67
N VAL A 211 0.96 -21.89 20.42
CA VAL A 211 1.07 -23.21 19.80
C VAL A 211 1.97 -23.15 18.56
N ALA A 212 2.66 -24.26 18.31
CA ALA A 212 3.48 -24.40 17.11
C ALA A 212 2.63 -24.30 15.82
N PRO A 213 3.19 -23.77 14.72
CA PRO A 213 2.52 -23.76 13.42
C PRO A 213 1.99 -25.16 13.04
N GLY A 214 0.73 -25.23 12.61
CA GLY A 214 0.06 -26.50 12.25
C GLY A 214 -0.48 -27.32 13.43
N LYS A 215 -0.23 -26.92 14.68
CA LYS A 215 -0.87 -27.51 15.89
C LYS A 215 -2.09 -26.70 16.38
N ALA A 216 -2.36 -25.55 15.77
CA ALA A 216 -3.54 -24.75 16.04
C ALA A 216 -4.84 -25.53 15.77
N ARG A 217 -5.90 -25.17 16.50
CA ARG A 217 -7.24 -25.77 16.34
C ARG A 217 -7.70 -25.65 14.89
N ARG A 218 -8.32 -26.72 14.36
CA ARG A 218 -8.94 -26.68 13.04
C ARG A 218 -10.06 -25.63 13.02
N LEU A 219 -9.94 -24.65 12.12
CA LEU A 219 -10.85 -23.50 11.99
C LEU A 219 -12.30 -23.88 11.61
N GLY A 220 -12.52 -25.08 11.05
CA GLY A 220 -13.83 -25.56 10.62
C GLY A 220 -14.33 -24.95 9.30
N LYS A 221 -15.64 -25.02 9.04
CA LYS A 221 -16.27 -24.58 7.77
C LYS A 221 -17.06 -23.26 7.88
N GLY A 222 -17.06 -22.61 9.05
CA GLY A 222 -17.79 -21.36 9.33
C GLY A 222 -19.29 -21.52 9.57
N GLY A 223 -19.83 -22.74 9.57
CA GLY A 223 -21.27 -22.99 9.75
C GLY A 223 -21.76 -22.90 11.21
N SER A 224 -20.89 -23.20 12.19
CA SER A 224 -21.22 -23.05 13.62
C SER A 224 -20.64 -21.76 14.19
N LEU A 225 -21.17 -21.31 15.33
CA LEU A 225 -20.64 -20.14 16.05
C LEU A 225 -19.18 -20.34 16.46
N GLU A 226 -18.84 -21.52 16.99
CA GLU A 226 -17.47 -21.85 17.41
C GLU A 226 -16.49 -21.81 16.24
N SER A 227 -16.92 -22.28 15.06
CA SER A 227 -16.09 -22.23 13.85
C SER A 227 -15.88 -20.81 13.35
N ARG A 228 -16.90 -19.95 13.42
CA ARG A 228 -16.77 -18.52 13.08
C ARG A 228 -15.82 -17.79 14.04
N ILE A 229 -15.98 -18.03 15.35
CA ILE A 229 -15.09 -17.49 16.38
C ILE A 229 -13.63 -17.93 16.13
N ALA A 230 -13.40 -19.22 15.84
CA ALA A 230 -12.05 -19.71 15.57
C ALA A 230 -11.43 -19.07 14.33
N ILE A 231 -12.19 -18.87 13.25
CA ILE A 231 -11.70 -18.20 12.04
C ILE A 231 -11.35 -16.73 12.34
N LEU A 232 -12.26 -15.96 12.96
CA LEU A 232 -12.04 -14.55 13.27
C LEU A 232 -10.86 -14.35 14.23
N HIS A 233 -10.72 -15.22 15.24
CA HIS A 233 -9.58 -15.18 16.16
C HIS A 233 -8.26 -15.47 15.45
N SER A 234 -8.24 -16.46 14.55
CA SER A 234 -7.04 -16.75 13.75
C SER A 234 -6.66 -15.60 12.82
N LEU A 235 -7.64 -14.89 12.23
CA LEU A 235 -7.38 -13.70 11.44
C LEU A 235 -6.86 -12.56 12.33
N ALA A 236 -7.45 -12.33 13.51
CA ALA A 236 -6.97 -11.31 14.44
C ALA A 236 -5.52 -11.57 14.89
N ASN A 237 -5.13 -12.85 15.02
CA ASN A 237 -3.75 -13.22 15.29
C ASN A 237 -2.82 -12.86 14.12
N ILE A 238 -3.27 -13.04 12.88
CA ILE A 238 -2.53 -12.63 11.68
C ILE A 238 -2.37 -11.11 11.66
N GLU A 239 -3.44 -10.33 11.88
CA GLU A 239 -3.34 -8.86 11.83
C GLU A 239 -2.42 -8.30 12.93
N GLN A 240 -2.40 -8.91 14.12
CA GLN A 240 -1.41 -8.52 15.15
C GLN A 240 0.03 -8.74 14.69
N TRP A 241 0.31 -9.86 14.03
CA TRP A 241 1.62 -10.06 13.41
C TRP A 241 1.87 -9.10 12.27
N ALA A 242 0.87 -8.76 11.46
CA ALA A 242 0.99 -7.82 10.34
C ALA A 242 1.35 -6.39 10.82
N ILE A 243 0.73 -5.91 11.91
CA ILE A 243 1.13 -4.66 12.58
C ILE A 243 2.63 -4.70 12.93
N ASP A 244 3.07 -5.79 13.57
CA ASP A 244 4.47 -5.93 13.96
C ASP A 244 5.41 -6.03 12.76
N LEU A 245 5.03 -6.73 11.70
CA LEU A 245 5.85 -6.87 10.48
C LEU A 245 6.03 -5.52 9.80
N ALA A 246 4.99 -4.69 9.76
CA ALA A 246 5.04 -3.33 9.21
C ALA A 246 5.93 -2.39 10.04
N TRP A 247 5.92 -2.49 11.37
CA TRP A 247 6.83 -1.72 12.22
C TRP A 247 8.27 -2.27 12.22
N ASP A 248 8.43 -3.59 12.14
CA ASP A 248 9.73 -4.24 12.07
C ASP A 248 10.49 -3.84 10.81
N ILE A 249 9.85 -3.86 9.64
CA ILE A 249 10.52 -3.46 8.41
C ILE A 249 10.93 -1.98 8.42
N ILE A 250 10.14 -1.11 9.07
CA ILE A 250 10.49 0.31 9.30
C ILE A 250 11.73 0.42 10.18
N ALA A 251 11.74 -0.22 11.35
CA ALA A 251 12.82 -0.08 12.32
C ALA A 251 14.12 -0.77 11.87
N ARG A 252 13.99 -1.98 11.32
CA ARG A 252 15.13 -2.86 11.03
C ARG A 252 15.93 -2.44 9.81
N PHE A 253 15.27 -1.84 8.82
CA PHE A 253 15.90 -1.37 7.58
C PHE A 253 16.00 0.15 7.48
N ALA A 254 15.78 0.85 8.61
CA ALA A 254 16.09 2.26 8.74
C ALA A 254 17.59 2.54 8.53
N PRO A 255 17.99 3.80 8.27
CA PRO A 255 19.40 4.15 8.12
C PRO A 255 20.19 3.68 9.34
N SER A 256 21.35 3.07 9.12
CA SER A 256 22.30 2.75 10.18
C SER A 256 23.52 3.66 10.05
N PRO A 257 24.06 4.20 11.15
CA PRO A 257 25.32 4.97 11.12
C PRO A 257 26.50 4.20 10.50
N SER A 258 26.43 2.86 10.48
CA SER A 258 27.45 1.97 9.91
C SER A 258 27.15 1.49 8.48
N SER A 259 25.99 1.83 7.91
CA SER A 259 25.61 1.38 6.57
C SER A 259 26.19 2.30 5.50
N THR A 260 26.71 1.69 4.43
CA THR A 260 27.16 2.40 3.22
C THR A 260 26.07 2.48 2.15
N SER A 261 24.93 1.81 2.35
CA SER A 261 23.80 1.86 1.42
C SER A 261 23.08 3.22 1.54
N PRO A 262 22.60 3.78 0.42
CA PRO A 262 21.79 4.99 0.46
C PRO A 262 20.55 4.79 1.34
N PRO A 263 20.10 5.82 2.08
CA PRO A 263 18.90 5.71 2.88
C PRO A 263 17.67 5.45 2.01
N LEU A 264 16.70 4.70 2.54
CA LEU A 264 15.42 4.50 1.86
C LEU A 264 14.65 5.83 1.76
N PRO A 265 13.88 6.05 0.68
CA PRO A 265 13.08 7.26 0.53
C PRO A 265 12.03 7.40 1.65
N ARG A 266 11.63 8.64 1.99
CA ARG A 266 10.55 8.92 2.98
C ARG A 266 9.25 8.18 2.64
N ASP A 267 8.98 8.01 1.35
CA ASP A 267 7.82 7.26 0.84
C ASP A 267 7.78 5.81 1.33
N PHE A 268 8.93 5.16 1.52
CA PHE A 268 9.00 3.78 2.02
C PHE A 268 8.34 3.67 3.39
N TYR A 269 8.76 4.56 4.29
CA TYR A 269 8.23 4.63 5.64
C TYR A 269 6.75 5.03 5.63
N THR A 270 6.39 5.99 4.79
CA THR A 270 4.99 6.44 4.66
C THR A 270 4.07 5.29 4.23
N ASP A 271 4.50 4.49 3.26
CA ASP A 271 3.69 3.37 2.76
C ASP A 271 3.57 2.26 3.81
N PHE A 272 4.64 1.91 4.53
CA PHE A 272 4.57 0.90 5.60
C PHE A 272 3.85 1.38 6.88
N ILE A 273 3.89 2.68 7.19
CA ILE A 273 3.04 3.26 8.25
C ILE A 273 1.56 3.14 7.87
N LYS A 274 1.23 3.32 6.59
CA LYS A 274 -0.13 3.10 6.10
C LYS A 274 -0.55 1.64 6.26
N VAL A 275 0.30 0.69 5.84
CA VAL A 275 0.05 -0.75 6.07
C VAL A 275 -0.18 -1.01 7.56
N ALA A 276 0.72 -0.55 8.45
CA ALA A 276 0.56 -0.73 9.89
C ALA A 276 -0.77 -0.17 10.43
N ALA A 277 -1.21 0.99 9.95
CA ALA A 277 -2.48 1.61 10.34
C ALA A 277 -3.70 0.83 9.82
N ASP A 278 -3.63 0.30 8.60
CA ASP A 278 -4.67 -0.53 8.02
C ASP A 278 -4.77 -1.87 8.79
N GLU A 279 -3.65 -2.51 9.13
CA GLU A 279 -3.64 -3.73 9.96
C GLU A 279 -4.15 -3.49 11.38
N ALA A 280 -3.83 -2.34 11.97
CA ALA A 280 -4.37 -1.94 13.27
C ALA A 280 -5.90 -1.82 13.22
N LYS A 281 -6.44 -1.25 12.14
CA LYS A 281 -7.89 -1.17 11.88
C LYS A 281 -8.49 -2.56 11.65
N HIS A 282 -7.84 -3.43 10.87
CA HIS A 282 -8.29 -4.80 10.63
C HIS A 282 -8.40 -5.59 11.94
N TYR A 283 -7.37 -5.52 12.77
CA TYR A 283 -7.38 -6.12 14.10
C TYR A 283 -8.56 -5.64 14.94
N THR A 284 -8.80 -4.32 15.00
CA THR A 284 -9.94 -3.76 15.73
C THR A 284 -11.27 -4.30 15.23
N PHE A 285 -11.50 -4.36 13.91
CA PHE A 285 -12.74 -4.92 13.36
C PHE A 285 -12.97 -6.38 13.79
N LEU A 286 -11.90 -7.18 13.80
CA LEU A 286 -11.98 -8.60 14.15
C LEU A 286 -12.20 -8.79 15.66
N VAL A 287 -11.52 -8.01 16.51
CA VAL A 287 -11.70 -8.07 17.97
C VAL A 287 -13.08 -7.61 18.40
N ASP A 288 -13.57 -6.50 17.84
CA ASP A 288 -14.93 -6.02 18.10
C ASP A 288 -15.94 -7.09 17.70
N ARG A 289 -15.75 -7.71 16.52
CA ARG A 289 -16.63 -8.78 16.07
C ARG A 289 -16.57 -10.02 16.97
N LEU A 290 -15.39 -10.39 17.48
CA LEU A 290 -15.26 -11.47 18.46
C LEU A 290 -16.04 -11.17 19.74
N GLY A 291 -15.99 -9.92 20.23
CA GLY A 291 -16.74 -9.46 21.38
C GLY A 291 -18.26 -9.57 21.19
N GLU A 292 -18.76 -9.11 20.04
CA GLU A 292 -20.17 -9.25 19.63
C GLU A 292 -20.64 -10.73 19.61
N LEU A 293 -19.73 -11.66 19.32
CA LEU A 293 -19.99 -13.11 19.31
C LEU A 293 -19.74 -13.80 20.66
N GLY A 294 -19.45 -13.04 21.73
CA GLY A 294 -19.22 -13.56 23.09
C GLY A 294 -17.81 -14.11 23.34
N SER A 295 -16.87 -13.88 22.43
CA SER A 295 -15.47 -14.29 22.54
C SER A 295 -14.54 -13.08 22.73
N GLY A 296 -13.23 -13.31 22.65
CA GLY A 296 -12.21 -12.27 22.71
C GLY A 296 -10.88 -12.78 22.16
N PHE A 297 -9.99 -11.86 21.81
CA PHE A 297 -8.62 -12.22 21.46
C PHE A 297 -7.92 -12.89 22.65
N GLY A 298 -6.99 -13.81 22.38
CA GLY A 298 -6.34 -14.61 23.43
C GLY A 298 -7.18 -15.74 24.06
N LYS A 299 -8.51 -15.82 23.86
CA LYS A 299 -9.33 -16.95 24.36
C LYS A 299 -9.07 -18.29 23.65
N LEU A 300 -8.44 -18.24 22.48
CA LEU A 300 -7.93 -19.41 21.77
C LEU A 300 -6.40 -19.27 21.61
N PRO A 301 -5.65 -20.37 21.48
CA PRO A 301 -4.21 -20.30 21.32
C PRO A 301 -3.79 -19.56 20.05
N VAL A 302 -2.69 -18.84 20.11
CA VAL A 302 -2.07 -18.08 19.02
C VAL A 302 -0.86 -18.81 18.45
N HIS A 303 -0.44 -18.44 17.23
CA HIS A 303 0.77 -18.99 16.60
C HIS A 303 1.63 -17.87 15.99
N GLY A 304 2.95 -18.08 15.98
CA GLY A 304 3.94 -17.11 15.49
C GLY A 304 4.51 -17.36 14.10
N GLY A 305 3.94 -18.28 13.31
CA GLY A 305 4.58 -18.78 12.08
C GLY A 305 4.92 -17.73 11.01
N LEU A 306 4.29 -16.54 11.02
CA LEU A 306 4.68 -15.44 10.12
C LEU A 306 6.00 -14.80 10.54
N TRP A 307 6.31 -14.76 11.84
CA TRP A 307 7.54 -14.17 12.36
C TRP A 307 8.78 -15.01 12.03
N ASP A 308 8.62 -16.33 11.85
CA ASP A 308 9.74 -17.19 11.41
C ASP A 308 10.31 -16.69 10.07
N SER A 309 9.44 -16.36 9.11
CA SER A 309 9.88 -15.78 7.83
C SER A 309 10.45 -14.37 7.96
N ALA A 310 9.96 -13.59 8.92
CA ALA A 310 10.55 -12.30 9.25
C ALA A 310 11.99 -12.45 9.74
N TRP A 311 12.20 -13.38 10.67
CA TRP A 311 13.52 -13.68 11.21
C TRP A 311 14.48 -14.18 10.13
N ASP A 312 14.04 -15.12 9.28
CA ASP A 312 14.85 -15.69 8.20
C ASP A 312 15.27 -14.65 7.14
N THR A 313 14.57 -13.51 7.08
CA THR A 313 14.82 -12.42 6.12
C THR A 313 15.33 -11.14 6.77
N LYS A 314 15.63 -11.16 8.07
CA LYS A 314 15.92 -9.96 8.88
C LYS A 314 17.12 -9.16 8.40
N ASP A 315 18.06 -9.79 7.69
CA ASP A 315 19.32 -9.20 7.24
C ASP A 315 19.27 -8.73 5.76
N CYS A 316 18.14 -8.93 5.05
CA CYS A 316 18.00 -8.51 3.66
C CYS A 316 16.60 -7.96 3.34
N LEU A 317 16.53 -6.65 3.07
CA LEU A 317 15.26 -5.96 2.77
C LEU A 317 14.54 -6.57 1.56
N LYS A 318 15.26 -6.89 0.48
CA LYS A 318 14.66 -7.55 -0.70
C LYS A 318 14.04 -8.90 -0.35
N SER A 319 14.74 -9.72 0.43
CA SER A 319 14.19 -11.00 0.90
C SER A 319 12.97 -10.80 1.78
N ARG A 320 12.99 -9.79 2.66
CA ARG A 320 11.83 -9.45 3.51
C ARG A 320 10.62 -9.06 2.67
N LEU A 321 10.80 -8.17 1.70
CA LEU A 321 9.75 -7.72 0.79
C LEU A 321 9.18 -8.89 -0.03
N GLY A 322 10.06 -9.74 -0.58
CA GLY A 322 9.64 -10.89 -1.39
C GLY A 322 8.87 -11.94 -0.58
N ILE A 323 9.38 -12.34 0.58
CA ILE A 323 8.76 -13.43 1.36
C ILE A 323 7.56 -12.94 2.18
N VAL A 324 7.73 -11.86 2.95
CA VAL A 324 6.65 -11.39 3.82
C VAL A 324 5.62 -10.62 3.00
N HIS A 325 6.03 -9.56 2.30
CA HIS A 325 5.08 -8.62 1.71
C HIS A 325 4.56 -8.99 0.32
N MET A 326 5.13 -10.00 -0.34
CA MET A 326 4.65 -10.49 -1.65
C MET A 326 4.17 -11.94 -1.62
N VAL A 327 4.76 -12.84 -0.80
CA VAL A 327 4.28 -14.23 -0.69
C VAL A 327 3.22 -14.38 0.39
N HIS A 328 3.50 -13.96 1.64
CA HIS A 328 2.54 -14.12 2.73
C HIS A 328 1.32 -13.20 2.57
N GLU A 329 1.51 -11.93 2.21
CA GLU A 329 0.36 -11.02 1.97
C GLU A 329 -0.49 -11.47 0.78
N ALA A 330 0.12 -11.89 -0.33
CA ALA A 330 -0.64 -12.36 -1.49
C ALA A 330 -1.41 -13.65 -1.20
N ARG A 331 -1.05 -14.39 -0.14
CA ARG A 331 -1.85 -15.54 0.31
C ARG A 331 -3.20 -15.10 0.89
N GLY A 332 -3.27 -13.92 1.49
CA GLY A 332 -4.53 -13.30 1.92
C GLY A 332 -5.50 -13.14 0.76
N LEU A 333 -5.03 -12.60 -0.38
CA LEU A 333 -5.85 -12.39 -1.59
C LEU A 333 -6.49 -13.67 -2.15
N ASP A 334 -5.82 -14.81 -1.99
CA ASP A 334 -6.31 -16.12 -2.47
C ASP A 334 -7.35 -16.75 -1.52
N VAL A 335 -7.17 -16.54 -0.21
CA VAL A 335 -7.92 -17.24 0.84
C VAL A 335 -9.12 -16.44 1.31
N ASN A 336 -9.00 -15.12 1.42
CA ASN A 336 -10.03 -14.22 1.95
C ASN A 336 -11.37 -14.35 1.22
N PRO A 337 -11.43 -14.42 -0.14
CA PRO A 337 -12.71 -14.59 -0.84
C PRO A 337 -13.46 -15.86 -0.42
N GLN A 338 -12.75 -16.95 -0.13
CA GLN A 338 -13.37 -18.19 0.33
C GLN A 338 -13.87 -18.05 1.77
N THR A 339 -13.13 -17.35 2.62
CA THR A 339 -13.55 -17.06 3.99
C THR A 339 -14.81 -16.20 3.99
N ILE A 340 -14.85 -15.12 3.22
CA ILE A 340 -16.04 -14.26 3.07
C ILE A 340 -17.25 -15.08 2.63
N LYS A 341 -17.09 -15.96 1.62
CA LYS A 341 -18.18 -16.86 1.17
C LYS A 341 -18.70 -17.79 2.27
N LYS A 342 -17.83 -18.27 3.19
CA LYS A 342 -18.27 -19.09 4.34
C LYS A 342 -19.15 -18.30 5.29
N PHE A 343 -18.77 -17.07 5.64
CA PHE A 343 -19.58 -16.20 6.51
C PHE A 343 -20.89 -15.78 5.85
N ALA A 344 -20.88 -15.46 4.56
CA ALA A 344 -22.09 -15.15 3.79
C ALA A 344 -23.08 -16.32 3.80
N LYS A 345 -22.59 -17.56 3.58
CA LYS A 345 -23.41 -18.77 3.65
C LYS A 345 -23.99 -19.02 5.04
N ALA A 346 -23.29 -18.60 6.09
CA ALA A 346 -23.76 -18.69 7.47
C ALA A 346 -24.73 -17.55 7.86
N GLY A 347 -25.02 -16.60 6.95
CA GLY A 347 -25.88 -15.45 7.20
C GLY A 347 -25.25 -14.36 8.08
N ASP A 348 -23.93 -14.38 8.26
CA ASP A 348 -23.19 -13.43 9.11
C ASP A 348 -22.78 -12.20 8.32
N LYS A 349 -23.71 -11.27 8.12
CA LYS A 349 -23.54 -10.11 7.25
C LYS A 349 -22.49 -9.14 7.79
N GLU A 350 -22.43 -8.98 9.11
CA GLU A 350 -21.51 -8.07 9.80
C GLU A 350 -20.05 -8.52 9.59
N SER A 351 -19.79 -9.83 9.67
CA SER A 351 -18.45 -10.35 9.39
C SER A 351 -18.09 -10.24 7.91
N VAL A 352 -19.06 -10.44 7.00
CA VAL A 352 -18.85 -10.28 5.55
C VAL A 352 -18.43 -8.85 5.20
N GLU A 353 -19.09 -7.85 5.77
CA GLU A 353 -18.76 -6.44 5.56
C GLU A 353 -17.34 -6.12 6.02
N LYS A 354 -17.00 -6.45 7.27
CA LYS A 354 -15.67 -6.22 7.85
C LYS A 354 -14.57 -6.93 7.04
N LEU A 355 -14.76 -8.20 6.68
CA LEU A 355 -13.81 -8.97 5.86
C LEU A 355 -13.70 -8.46 4.42
N GLY A 356 -14.76 -7.86 3.88
CA GLY A 356 -14.72 -7.23 2.55
C GLY A 356 -13.85 -5.97 2.52
N ILE A 357 -13.87 -5.19 3.60
CA ILE A 357 -12.97 -4.02 3.76
C ILE A 357 -11.52 -4.50 3.86
N ILE A 358 -11.25 -5.46 4.75
CA ILE A 358 -9.91 -6.05 4.92
C ILE A 358 -9.38 -6.54 3.56
N HIS A 359 -10.15 -7.35 2.84
CA HIS A 359 -9.74 -7.86 1.52
C HIS A 359 -9.41 -6.76 0.51
N SER A 360 -10.13 -5.64 0.52
CA SER A 360 -9.83 -4.51 -0.37
C SER A 360 -8.51 -3.84 -0.02
N ASP A 361 -8.19 -3.72 1.26
CA ASP A 361 -6.96 -3.08 1.74
C ASP A 361 -5.74 -3.98 1.50
N GLU A 362 -5.89 -5.31 1.62
CA GLU A 362 -4.85 -6.31 1.33
C GLU A 362 -4.26 -6.18 -0.08
N ILE A 363 -5.06 -5.79 -1.07
CA ILE A 363 -4.58 -5.54 -2.44
C ILE A 363 -3.51 -4.44 -2.43
N THR A 364 -3.71 -3.41 -1.61
CA THR A 364 -2.76 -2.30 -1.49
C THR A 364 -1.53 -2.66 -0.66
N HIS A 365 -1.63 -3.64 0.26
CA HIS A 365 -0.51 -4.14 1.05
C HIS A 365 0.45 -4.96 0.17
N VAL A 366 -0.09 -5.89 -0.63
CA VAL A 366 0.69 -6.64 -1.62
C VAL A 366 1.36 -5.71 -2.63
N ALA A 367 0.63 -4.67 -3.07
CA ALA A 367 1.20 -3.68 -3.96
C ALA A 367 2.34 -2.88 -3.33
N THR A 368 2.24 -2.56 -2.04
CA THR A 368 3.32 -1.91 -1.29
C THR A 368 4.57 -2.78 -1.27
N GLY A 369 4.41 -4.08 -1.00
CA GLY A 369 5.50 -5.06 -1.07
C GLY A 369 6.15 -5.13 -2.45
N GLN A 370 5.33 -5.30 -3.50
CA GLN A 370 5.79 -5.39 -4.89
C GLN A 370 6.50 -4.10 -5.34
N LYS A 371 5.98 -2.92 -4.93
CA LYS A 371 6.53 -1.62 -5.28
C LYS A 371 7.95 -1.47 -4.77
N TRP A 372 8.16 -1.72 -3.48
CA TRP A 372 9.47 -1.59 -2.87
C TRP A 372 10.42 -2.72 -3.28
N PHE A 373 9.91 -3.92 -3.55
CA PHE A 373 10.74 -4.99 -4.11
C PHE A 373 11.29 -4.61 -5.50
N THR A 374 10.42 -4.05 -6.35
CA THR A 374 10.80 -3.58 -7.69
C THR A 374 11.79 -2.42 -7.61
N TYR A 375 11.58 -1.47 -6.69
CA TYR A 375 12.53 -0.38 -6.40
C TYR A 375 13.92 -0.92 -6.05
N MET A 376 13.99 -1.88 -5.12
CA MET A 376 15.26 -2.47 -4.71
C MET A 376 15.96 -3.24 -5.84
N CYS A 377 15.21 -3.95 -6.68
CA CYS A 377 15.78 -4.60 -7.87
C CYS A 377 16.33 -3.56 -8.87
N ALA A 378 15.62 -2.44 -9.06
CA ALA A 378 16.06 -1.37 -9.95
C ALA A 378 17.37 -0.72 -9.49
N LEU A 379 17.50 -0.41 -8.18
CA LEU A 379 18.72 0.13 -7.60
C LEU A 379 19.94 -0.77 -7.86
N GLU A 380 19.74 -2.08 -7.80
CA GLU A 380 20.79 -3.07 -7.99
C GLU A 380 20.90 -3.57 -9.44
N LYS A 381 20.10 -3.02 -10.37
CA LYS A 381 20.04 -3.41 -11.79
C LYS A 381 19.77 -4.91 -12.00
N LEU A 382 18.88 -5.47 -11.18
CA LEU A 382 18.46 -6.87 -11.24
C LEU A 382 17.09 -6.99 -11.93
N ASP A 383 16.88 -8.10 -12.64
CA ASP A 383 15.53 -8.45 -13.10
C ASP A 383 14.65 -8.85 -11.91
N ARG A 384 13.46 -8.24 -11.82
CA ARG A 384 12.56 -8.42 -10.68
C ARG A 384 11.93 -9.82 -10.63
N TYR A 385 11.68 -10.46 -11.76
CA TYR A 385 11.04 -11.78 -11.79
C TYR A 385 12.04 -12.85 -11.38
N ASP A 386 13.23 -12.84 -11.98
CA ASP A 386 14.29 -13.80 -11.67
C ASP A 386 14.73 -13.68 -10.20
N THR A 387 14.92 -12.45 -9.72
CA THR A 387 15.28 -12.19 -8.32
C THR A 387 14.21 -12.69 -7.36
N PHE A 388 12.93 -12.44 -7.66
CA PHE A 388 11.83 -12.94 -6.84
C PHE A 388 11.81 -14.46 -6.81
N HIS A 389 11.93 -15.12 -7.98
CA HIS A 389 11.93 -16.58 -8.05
C HIS A 389 13.09 -17.20 -7.27
N GLN A 390 14.28 -16.62 -7.36
CA GLN A 390 15.44 -17.07 -6.59
C GLN A 390 15.16 -16.98 -5.09
N ILE A 391 14.73 -15.81 -4.61
CA ILE A 391 14.42 -15.58 -3.19
C ILE A 391 13.36 -16.56 -2.69
N VAL A 392 12.26 -16.77 -3.43
CA VAL A 392 11.21 -17.71 -3.01
C VAL A 392 11.73 -19.14 -2.97
N ARG A 393 12.51 -19.59 -3.96
CA ARG A 393 13.06 -20.96 -3.97
C ARG A 393 14.03 -21.21 -2.82
N GLU A 394 14.81 -20.20 -2.43
CA GLU A 394 15.80 -20.30 -1.35
C GLU A 394 15.15 -20.24 0.04
N LEU A 395 14.18 -19.34 0.24
CA LEU A 395 13.70 -18.97 1.57
C LEU A 395 12.28 -19.44 1.89
N PHE A 396 11.48 -19.82 0.88
CA PHE A 396 10.13 -20.33 1.10
C PHE A 396 10.07 -21.85 1.02
N ARG A 397 9.44 -22.48 2.02
CA ARG A 397 9.37 -23.94 2.10
C ARG A 397 8.25 -24.50 1.23
N GLY A 398 8.62 -25.01 0.06
CA GLY A 398 7.74 -25.71 -0.87
C GLY A 398 7.11 -24.81 -1.94
N PRO A 399 6.25 -25.35 -2.81
CA PRO A 399 5.65 -24.58 -3.89
C PRO A 399 4.59 -23.61 -3.38
N LEU A 400 4.39 -22.51 -4.11
CA LEU A 400 3.25 -21.62 -3.92
C LEU A 400 1.96 -22.37 -4.29
N LYS A 401 0.96 -22.37 -3.39
CA LYS A 401 -0.20 -23.25 -3.54
C LYS A 401 -1.40 -22.54 -4.20
N PRO A 402 -1.93 -23.06 -5.32
CA PRO A 402 -3.20 -22.59 -5.86
C PRO A 402 -4.39 -22.87 -4.91
N PRO A 403 -5.58 -22.29 -5.14
CA PRO A 403 -5.90 -21.36 -6.23
C PRO A 403 -5.23 -19.99 -6.04
N PHE A 404 -4.86 -19.35 -7.14
CA PHE A 404 -4.40 -17.97 -7.16
C PHE A 404 -5.56 -17.06 -7.55
N ASN A 405 -5.72 -15.95 -6.84
CA ASN A 405 -6.64 -14.89 -7.25
C ASN A 405 -5.92 -13.99 -8.27
N ASP A 406 -5.92 -14.43 -9.53
CA ASP A 406 -5.20 -13.76 -10.62
C ASP A 406 -5.62 -12.29 -10.78
N GLU A 407 -6.91 -11.99 -10.60
CA GLU A 407 -7.46 -10.64 -10.74
C GLU A 407 -6.94 -9.69 -9.65
N ASP A 408 -7.06 -10.07 -8.37
CA ASP A 408 -6.62 -9.19 -7.28
C ASP A 408 -5.09 -9.12 -7.18
N ARG A 409 -4.37 -10.20 -7.50
CA ARG A 409 -2.90 -10.17 -7.61
C ARG A 409 -2.45 -9.22 -8.72
N LEU A 410 -3.09 -9.26 -9.90
CA LEU A 410 -2.82 -8.31 -10.97
C LEU A 410 -3.14 -6.88 -10.55
N ARG A 411 -4.28 -6.67 -9.86
CA ARG A 411 -4.62 -5.36 -9.27
C ARG A 411 -3.63 -4.89 -8.23
N ALA A 412 -2.82 -5.76 -7.63
CA ALA A 412 -1.71 -5.41 -6.75
C ALA A 412 -0.37 -5.21 -7.50
N GLY A 413 -0.33 -5.36 -8.83
CA GLY A 413 0.89 -5.32 -9.63
C GLY A 413 1.71 -6.62 -9.62
N LEU A 414 1.15 -7.69 -9.06
CA LEU A 414 1.75 -9.03 -9.02
C LEU A 414 1.16 -9.88 -10.16
N ASP A 415 1.68 -9.71 -11.36
CA ASP A 415 1.25 -10.49 -12.53
C ASP A 415 1.67 -11.98 -12.44
N ALA A 416 1.15 -12.78 -13.36
CA ALA A 416 1.34 -14.24 -13.41
C ALA A 416 2.81 -14.69 -13.47
N ASN A 417 3.72 -13.87 -14.02
CA ASN A 417 5.13 -14.23 -14.14
C ASN A 417 5.82 -14.29 -12.77
N PHE A 418 5.31 -13.59 -11.75
CA PHE A 418 5.85 -13.67 -10.40
C PHE A 418 5.63 -15.04 -9.76
N TYR A 419 4.43 -15.62 -9.84
CA TYR A 419 4.05 -16.75 -8.98
C TYR A 419 3.74 -18.06 -9.71
N ARG A 420 3.34 -18.03 -10.99
CA ARG A 420 3.04 -19.30 -11.71
C ARG A 420 4.27 -20.21 -11.82
N PRO A 421 5.48 -19.70 -12.13
CA PRO A 421 6.69 -20.54 -12.18
C PRO A 421 7.09 -21.15 -10.82
N LEU A 422 6.49 -20.68 -9.73
CA LEU A 422 6.77 -21.13 -8.35
C LEU A 422 5.68 -22.07 -7.81
N ALA A 423 4.64 -22.37 -8.61
CA ALA A 423 3.55 -23.26 -8.22
C ALA A 423 3.93 -24.75 -8.34
N GLU A 424 4.95 -25.05 -9.13
CA GLU A 424 5.46 -26.40 -9.33
C GLU A 424 6.73 -26.61 -8.50
N LYS A 425 6.88 -27.82 -7.97
CA LYS A 425 8.11 -28.21 -7.28
C LYS A 425 9.17 -28.46 -8.35
N VAL A 426 10.19 -27.61 -8.44
CA VAL A 426 11.34 -27.89 -9.30
C VAL A 426 11.92 -29.23 -8.85
N ALA A 427 12.02 -30.19 -9.76
CA ALA A 427 12.65 -31.47 -9.46
C ALA A 427 14.10 -31.18 -9.05
N ALA A 428 14.48 -31.67 -7.87
CA ALA A 428 15.81 -31.49 -7.31
C ALA A 428 16.89 -32.24 -8.12
#